data_AF-A0AAD3NLG0-F1
#
_entry.id   AF-A0AAD3NLG0-F1
#
_cell.length_a   1.000
_cell.length_b   1.000
_cell.length_c   1.000
_cell.angle_alpha   90.00
_cell.angle_beta   90.00
_cell.angle_gamma   90.00
#
_symmetry.space_group_name_H-M   'P 1'
#
loop_
_entity.id
_entity.type
_entity.pdbx_description
1 polymer ?
#
loop_
_entity_poly.entity_id
_entity_poly.type
_entity_poly.pdbx_seq_one_letter_code
_entity_poly.pdbx_strand_id
1 'polypeptide(L)'
;MHYQKSLPRLPIPKLEDTIRRYLAAQRPLLDDDQFRATEKLAQDFQSGVGKQLHEELIAHDKNNKHTSYISGPWFDMYLSARDSVVLNFNPFMSFNPDPQTQYNDQLVRATNMVCSAVRFMKTLRAGLLEPEVFHLNPAKSDTDGFKKLIRWVPSSLSWYGAYMVNAYPLDMSQYFRLFNSTRIPKHGRDELFTDEKGRHLLVMRKGNIYAFDIVDRDGNLVKPAEIQSHLKYVLSDPTPAPAFPVGVLTSENRDVWAGLRDKLSAAGNTENLRIVDSALFCLCLDDESMRDHIHISHNMLHGDGCNRWYDKSFSIILTKDGQAAINFEHSWGDGVAVLRFQNEIFKDTTEQPLVHPGSADAAVDSASAVRRLQFKLDSELEAESTAASAEPGCTKGCSVVSLKISF
;
A
#
# COMPACT_ATOMS: atom_id res chain seq x y z
N MET A 1 -7.16 -7.21 -17.39
CA MET A 1 -8.25 -6.19 -17.42
C MET A 1 -9.49 -6.60 -18.24
N HIS A 2 -9.70 -7.89 -18.59
CA HIS A 2 -10.73 -8.29 -19.56
C HIS A 2 -12.17 -7.89 -19.19
N TYR A 3 -12.53 -8.01 -17.90
CA TYR A 3 -13.90 -7.80 -17.39
C TYR A 3 -14.29 -6.35 -17.11
N GLN A 4 -13.31 -5.44 -17.01
CA GLN A 4 -13.48 -4.11 -16.41
C GLN A 4 -14.57 -3.26 -17.08
N LYS A 5 -14.73 -3.37 -18.41
CA LYS A 5 -15.74 -2.62 -19.18
C LYS A 5 -17.18 -3.08 -18.98
N SER A 6 -17.38 -4.25 -18.36
CA SER A 6 -18.69 -4.87 -18.19
C SER A 6 -19.05 -5.13 -16.72
N LEU A 7 -18.26 -4.60 -15.79
CA LEU A 7 -18.57 -4.69 -14.36
C LEU A 7 -19.92 -4.02 -14.08
N PRO A 8 -20.75 -4.62 -13.20
CA PRO A 8 -22.01 -4.02 -12.79
C PRO A 8 -21.74 -2.75 -11.98
N ARG A 9 -22.64 -1.78 -12.11
CA ARG A 9 -22.57 -0.55 -11.31
C ARG A 9 -22.92 -0.85 -9.85
N LEU A 10 -22.22 -0.21 -8.93
CA LEU A 10 -22.51 -0.31 -7.50
C LEU A 10 -23.92 0.25 -7.22
N PRO A 11 -24.85 -0.53 -6.66
CA PRO A 11 -26.20 -0.04 -6.41
C PRO A 11 -26.24 0.97 -5.26
N ILE A 12 -27.08 1.98 -5.40
CA ILE A 12 -27.47 2.85 -4.29
C ILE A 12 -28.66 2.20 -3.57
N PRO A 13 -28.57 1.88 -2.26
CA PRO A 13 -29.70 1.33 -1.51
C PRO A 13 -30.87 2.32 -1.42
N LYS A 14 -32.10 1.83 -1.30
CA LYS A 14 -33.25 2.69 -1.01
C LYS A 14 -33.04 3.44 0.31
N LEU A 15 -33.42 4.72 0.36
CA LEU A 15 -33.33 5.52 1.58
C LEU A 15 -34.02 4.85 2.79
N GLU A 16 -35.22 4.32 2.60
CA GLU A 16 -35.97 3.58 3.62
C GLU A 16 -35.19 2.38 4.18
N ASP A 17 -34.52 1.61 3.32
CA ASP A 17 -33.71 0.47 3.74
C ASP A 17 -32.47 0.91 4.51
N THR A 18 -31.83 2.01 4.09
CA THR A 18 -30.69 2.61 4.79
C THR A 18 -31.08 3.07 6.18
N ILE A 19 -32.20 3.79 6.33
CA ILE A 19 -32.70 4.27 7.62
C ILE A 19 -33.06 3.11 8.54
N ARG A 20 -33.78 2.10 8.04
CA ARG A 20 -34.11 0.90 8.80
C ARG A 20 -32.87 0.16 9.28
N ARG A 21 -31.85 -0.03 8.41
CA ARG A 21 -30.58 -0.67 8.78
C ARG A 21 -29.78 0.15 9.79
N TYR A 22 -29.75 1.47 9.62
CA TYR A 22 -29.11 2.39 10.56
C TYR A 22 -29.73 2.27 11.96
N LEU A 23 -31.05 2.37 12.07
CA LEU A 23 -31.74 2.23 13.36
C LEU A 23 -31.55 0.83 13.97
N ALA A 24 -31.61 -0.23 13.17
CA ALA A 24 -31.32 -1.58 13.65
C ALA A 24 -29.90 -1.70 14.23
N ALA A 25 -28.90 -1.04 13.63
CA ALA A 25 -27.53 -1.01 14.13
C ALA A 25 -27.34 -0.11 15.37
N GLN A 26 -28.14 0.95 15.52
CA GLN A 26 -28.13 1.82 16.70
C GLN A 26 -28.81 1.20 17.92
N ARG A 27 -29.81 0.34 17.71
CA ARG A 27 -30.60 -0.24 18.80
C ARG A 27 -29.77 -0.91 19.92
N PRO A 28 -28.72 -1.70 19.65
CA PRO A 28 -27.90 -2.29 20.70
C PRO A 28 -26.91 -1.30 21.36
N LEU A 29 -26.75 -0.08 20.83
CA LEU A 29 -25.77 0.91 21.28
C LEU A 29 -26.38 2.01 22.16
N LEU A 30 -27.67 2.26 21.99
CA LEU A 30 -28.37 3.38 22.61
C LEU A 30 -29.39 2.90 23.64
N ASP A 31 -29.55 3.66 24.71
CA ASP A 31 -30.69 3.46 25.61
C ASP A 31 -32.03 3.84 24.94
N ASP A 32 -33.15 3.56 25.62
CA ASP A 32 -34.48 3.78 25.03
C ASP A 32 -34.79 5.25 24.73
N ASP A 33 -34.31 6.19 25.54
CA ASP A 33 -34.54 7.62 25.34
C ASP A 33 -33.70 8.15 24.15
N GLN A 34 -32.42 7.77 24.11
CA GLN A 34 -31.51 8.07 23.01
C GLN A 34 -31.99 7.46 21.69
N PHE A 35 -32.48 6.21 21.73
CA PHE A 35 -32.99 5.54 20.55
C PHE A 35 -34.27 6.22 20.03
N ARG A 36 -35.23 6.58 20.90
CA ARG A 36 -36.43 7.34 20.51
C ARG A 36 -36.08 8.67 19.86
N ALA A 37 -35.10 9.39 20.41
CA ALA A 37 -34.63 10.65 19.83
C ALA A 37 -34.00 10.42 18.44
N THR A 38 -33.16 9.39 18.32
CA THR A 38 -32.49 9.02 17.05
C THR A 38 -33.50 8.56 15.99
N GLU A 39 -34.50 7.77 16.37
CA GLU A 39 -35.58 7.31 15.51
C GLU A 39 -36.37 8.49 14.94
N LYS A 40 -36.74 9.46 15.79
CA LYS A 40 -37.41 10.68 15.34
C LYS A 40 -36.56 11.45 14.33
N LEU A 41 -35.28 11.67 14.62
CA LEU A 41 -34.35 12.35 13.69
C LEU A 41 -34.24 11.62 12.36
N ALA A 42 -34.18 10.29 12.38
CA ALA A 42 -34.08 9.47 11.18
C ALA A 42 -35.36 9.54 10.32
N GLN A 43 -36.54 9.57 10.95
CA GLN A 43 -37.83 9.75 10.27
C GLN A 43 -37.97 11.15 9.66
N ASP A 44 -37.57 12.19 10.41
CA ASP A 44 -37.55 13.58 9.93
C ASP A 44 -36.58 13.73 8.75
N PHE A 45 -35.40 13.10 8.82
CA PHE A 45 -34.44 13.07 7.71
C PHE A 45 -35.00 12.36 6.48
N GLN A 46 -35.61 11.18 6.67
CA GLN A 46 -36.19 10.39 5.57
C GLN A 46 -37.30 11.13 4.82
N SER A 47 -38.16 11.85 5.55
CA SER A 47 -39.29 12.59 4.97
C SER A 47 -38.95 14.02 4.54
N GLY A 48 -37.83 14.57 5.02
CA GLY A 48 -37.34 15.92 4.72
C GLY A 48 -36.10 15.93 3.83
N VAL A 49 -35.02 16.53 4.34
CA VAL A 49 -33.80 16.81 3.55
C VAL A 49 -33.11 15.56 2.99
N GLY A 50 -33.19 14.43 3.69
CA GLY A 50 -32.58 13.18 3.25
C GLY A 50 -33.16 12.65 1.93
N LYS A 51 -34.44 12.92 1.66
CA LYS A 51 -35.07 12.59 0.38
C LYS A 51 -34.44 13.37 -0.76
N GLN A 52 -34.25 14.68 -0.59
CA GLN A 52 -33.64 15.57 -1.60
C GLN A 52 -32.20 15.16 -1.87
N LEU A 53 -31.41 14.93 -0.82
CA LEU A 53 -30.02 14.46 -0.93
C LEU A 53 -29.93 13.11 -1.65
N HIS A 54 -30.87 12.20 -1.39
CA HIS A 54 -30.91 10.89 -2.05
C HIS A 54 -31.26 11.01 -3.55
N GLU A 55 -32.18 11.89 -3.91
CA GLU A 55 -32.51 12.20 -5.30
C GLU A 55 -31.30 12.79 -6.06
N GLU A 56 -30.58 13.72 -5.42
CA GLU A 56 -29.33 14.29 -5.94
C GLU A 56 -28.24 13.22 -6.11
N LEU A 57 -28.06 12.35 -5.12
CA LEU A 57 -27.10 11.23 -5.18
C LEU A 57 -27.40 10.30 -6.37
N ILE A 58 -28.67 9.95 -6.58
CA ILE A 58 -29.10 9.13 -7.71
C ILE A 58 -28.87 9.86 -9.04
N ALA A 59 -29.16 11.17 -9.11
CA ALA A 59 -28.92 11.96 -10.31
C ALA A 59 -27.42 12.04 -10.64
N HIS A 60 -26.59 12.27 -9.62
CA HIS A 60 -25.13 12.26 -9.74
C HIS A 60 -24.61 10.91 -10.26
N ASP A 61 -25.07 9.80 -9.68
CA ASP A 61 -24.72 8.44 -10.12
C ASP A 61 -25.13 8.18 -11.57
N LYS A 62 -26.35 8.58 -11.97
CA LYS A 62 -26.83 8.46 -13.36
C LYS A 62 -25.98 9.25 -14.37
N ASN A 63 -25.42 10.38 -13.96
CA ASN A 63 -24.55 11.20 -14.80
C ASN A 63 -23.09 10.68 -14.84
N ASN A 64 -22.69 9.83 -13.89
CA ASN A 64 -21.32 9.34 -13.73
C ASN A 64 -21.22 7.80 -13.80
N LYS A 65 -21.84 7.19 -14.82
CA LYS A 65 -21.98 5.72 -14.94
C LYS A 65 -20.67 4.93 -15.07
N HIS A 66 -19.56 5.61 -15.33
CA HIS A 66 -18.23 5.01 -15.50
C HIS A 66 -17.50 4.79 -14.17
N THR A 67 -18.07 5.25 -13.05
CA THR A 67 -17.53 5.11 -11.69
C THR A 67 -18.64 4.72 -10.71
N SER A 68 -18.32 4.62 -9.42
CA SER A 68 -19.28 4.43 -8.34
C SER A 68 -19.53 5.73 -7.58
N TYR A 69 -20.71 5.83 -6.95
CA TYR A 69 -21.08 7.01 -6.17
C TYR A 69 -20.16 7.27 -4.96
N ILE A 70 -19.44 6.24 -4.50
CA ILE A 70 -18.65 6.29 -3.26
C ILE A 70 -17.15 6.45 -3.50
N SER A 71 -16.62 6.08 -4.67
CA SER A 71 -15.17 6.09 -4.92
C SER A 71 -14.54 7.47 -4.71
N GLY A 72 -15.11 8.52 -5.32
CA GLY A 72 -14.61 9.89 -5.17
C GLY A 72 -14.63 10.37 -3.70
N PRO A 73 -15.78 10.36 -3.02
CA PRO A 73 -15.87 10.74 -1.61
C PRO A 73 -14.97 9.93 -0.67
N TRP A 74 -14.77 8.64 -0.94
CA TRP A 74 -13.91 7.77 -0.14
C TRP A 74 -12.43 8.16 -0.27
N PHE A 75 -11.96 8.40 -1.49
CA PHE A 75 -10.61 8.95 -1.71
C PHE A 75 -10.45 10.33 -1.06
N ASP A 76 -11.45 11.21 -1.21
CA ASP A 76 -11.40 12.55 -0.66
C ASP A 76 -11.32 12.55 0.88
N MET A 77 -12.02 11.63 1.54
CA MET A 77 -11.95 11.44 3.00
C MET A 77 -10.52 11.12 3.47
N TYR A 78 -9.86 10.12 2.87
CA TYR A 78 -8.50 9.73 3.29
C TYR A 78 -7.43 10.74 2.86
N LEU A 79 -7.56 11.31 1.66
CA LEU A 79 -6.60 12.29 1.16
C LEU A 79 -6.74 13.63 1.86
N SER A 80 -7.91 13.99 2.39
CA SER A 80 -8.12 15.23 3.16
C SER A 80 -7.92 15.03 4.66
N ALA A 81 -7.87 13.81 5.17
CA ALA A 81 -7.47 13.55 6.55
C ALA A 81 -6.06 14.10 6.81
N ARG A 82 -5.90 14.79 7.95
CA ARG A 82 -4.66 15.50 8.32
C ARG A 82 -3.84 14.77 9.39
N ASP A 83 -4.41 13.75 10.03
CA ASP A 83 -3.70 12.91 10.98
C ASP A 83 -2.53 12.18 10.32
N SER A 84 -1.56 11.75 11.14
CA SER A 84 -0.48 10.88 10.67
C SER A 84 -1.03 9.65 9.98
N VAL A 85 -0.39 9.22 8.90
CA VAL A 85 -0.73 7.95 8.24
C VAL A 85 -0.33 6.73 9.07
N VAL A 86 0.61 6.89 10.00
CA VAL A 86 1.09 5.83 10.88
C VAL A 86 0.09 5.60 12.01
N LEU A 87 -0.18 4.32 12.32
CA LEU A 87 -1.20 3.84 13.27
C LEU A 87 -2.67 4.12 12.88
N ASN A 88 -2.99 5.34 12.42
CA ASN A 88 -4.37 5.72 12.12
C ASN A 88 -4.91 5.03 10.87
N PHE A 89 -4.05 4.83 9.85
CA PHE A 89 -4.49 4.34 8.54
C PHE A 89 -3.63 3.19 8.01
N ASN A 90 -2.31 3.34 7.93
CA ASN A 90 -1.42 2.36 7.30
C ASN A 90 -1.41 1.04 8.09
N PRO A 91 -1.87 -0.08 7.49
CA PRO A 91 -1.79 -1.39 8.12
C PRO A 91 -0.54 -2.12 7.63
N PHE A 92 -0.35 -3.36 8.12
CA PHE A 92 0.65 -4.28 7.59
C PHE A 92 0.09 -5.69 7.40
N MET A 93 0.75 -6.48 6.55
CA MET A 93 0.51 -7.92 6.41
C MET A 93 1.85 -8.67 6.39
N SER A 94 2.05 -9.58 7.35
CA SER A 94 3.26 -10.42 7.41
C SER A 94 3.18 -11.57 6.41
N PHE A 95 4.32 -11.93 5.84
CA PHE A 95 4.48 -13.17 5.09
C PHE A 95 4.75 -14.33 6.06
N ASN A 96 4.29 -15.53 5.68
CA ASN A 96 4.82 -16.74 6.27
C ASN A 96 6.32 -16.90 5.92
N PRO A 97 7.15 -17.56 6.75
CA PRO A 97 8.51 -17.90 6.36
C PRO A 97 8.56 -18.79 5.13
N ASP A 98 9.67 -18.75 4.40
CA ASP A 98 9.94 -19.77 3.38
C ASP A 98 10.01 -21.15 4.08
N PRO A 99 9.30 -22.18 3.58
CA PRO A 99 9.35 -23.53 4.14
C PRO A 99 10.77 -24.11 4.23
N GLN A 100 11.67 -23.70 3.34
CA GLN A 100 13.08 -24.03 3.38
C GLN A 100 13.84 -22.98 4.19
N THR A 101 14.20 -23.31 5.42
CA THR A 101 14.79 -22.39 6.41
C THR A 101 15.97 -21.54 5.88
N GLN A 102 16.84 -22.15 5.08
CA GLN A 102 17.97 -21.53 4.39
C GLN A 102 17.62 -20.34 3.46
N TYR A 103 16.40 -20.27 2.92
CA TYR A 103 15.92 -19.15 2.10
C TYR A 103 15.41 -17.97 2.94
N ASN A 104 15.35 -18.12 4.26
CA ASN A 104 15.05 -17.01 5.18
C ASN A 104 16.29 -16.19 5.57
N ASP A 105 17.45 -16.41 4.93
CA ASP A 105 18.55 -15.44 4.99
C ASP A 105 18.09 -14.08 4.44
N GLN A 106 18.40 -12.99 5.15
CA GLN A 106 17.89 -11.66 4.80
C GLN A 106 18.25 -11.24 3.37
N LEU A 107 19.49 -11.49 2.92
CA LEU A 107 19.94 -11.09 1.59
C LEU A 107 19.27 -11.94 0.49
N VAL A 108 19.24 -13.26 0.68
CA VAL A 108 18.60 -14.20 -0.26
C VAL A 108 17.11 -13.87 -0.39
N ARG A 109 16.43 -13.71 0.76
CA ARG A 109 14.98 -13.42 0.80
C ARG A 109 14.66 -12.06 0.20
N ALA A 110 15.41 -11.02 0.53
CA ALA A 110 15.25 -9.68 -0.06
C ALA A 110 15.39 -9.71 -1.57
N THR A 111 16.42 -10.40 -2.07
CA THR A 111 16.67 -10.47 -3.51
C THR A 111 15.53 -11.17 -4.23
N ASN A 112 15.07 -12.32 -3.72
CA ASN A 112 13.95 -13.04 -4.31
C ASN A 112 12.65 -12.21 -4.29
N MET A 113 12.32 -11.57 -3.16
CA MET A 113 11.12 -10.73 -3.05
C MET A 113 11.17 -9.52 -4.00
N VAL A 114 12.32 -8.87 -4.16
CA VAL A 114 12.49 -7.79 -5.14
C VAL A 114 12.28 -8.29 -6.56
N CYS A 115 12.90 -9.42 -6.93
CA CYS A 115 12.77 -9.97 -8.27
C CYS A 115 11.32 -10.39 -8.57
N SER A 116 10.65 -11.06 -7.63
CA SER A 116 9.24 -11.46 -7.75
C SER A 116 8.30 -10.26 -7.81
N ALA A 117 8.59 -9.17 -7.10
CA ALA A 117 7.84 -7.91 -7.22
C ALA A 117 7.94 -7.30 -8.62
N VAL A 118 9.13 -7.29 -9.22
CA VAL A 118 9.30 -6.84 -10.61
C VAL A 118 8.59 -7.79 -11.59
N ARG A 119 8.65 -9.10 -11.38
CA ARG A 119 7.90 -10.07 -12.19
C ARG A 119 6.40 -9.81 -12.12
N PHE A 120 5.85 -9.61 -10.92
CA PHE A 120 4.44 -9.24 -10.75
C PHE A 120 4.10 -7.95 -11.48
N MET A 121 4.90 -6.89 -11.31
CA MET A 121 4.70 -5.62 -12.02
C MET A 121 4.67 -5.82 -13.54
N LYS A 122 5.63 -6.56 -14.09
CA LYS A 122 5.70 -6.86 -15.53
C LYS A 122 4.49 -7.66 -16.00
N THR A 123 4.07 -8.67 -15.23
CA THR A 123 2.89 -9.49 -15.50
C THR A 123 1.61 -8.66 -15.49
N LEU A 124 1.46 -7.74 -14.53
CA LEU A 124 0.34 -6.80 -14.44
C LEU A 124 0.32 -5.85 -15.67
N ARG A 125 1.43 -5.17 -15.95
CA ARG A 125 1.54 -4.19 -17.05
C ARG A 125 1.39 -4.82 -18.44
N ALA A 126 1.84 -6.07 -18.61
CA ALA A 126 1.65 -6.83 -19.84
C ALA A 126 0.22 -7.36 -20.00
N GLY A 127 -0.67 -7.18 -19.01
CA GLY A 127 -2.03 -7.72 -19.03
C GLY A 127 -2.09 -9.24 -18.92
N LEU A 128 -1.01 -9.87 -18.41
CA LEU A 128 -0.87 -11.32 -18.24
C LEU A 128 -1.30 -11.79 -16.84
N LEU A 129 -1.44 -10.88 -15.87
CA LEU A 129 -2.00 -11.22 -14.56
C LEU A 129 -3.45 -11.69 -14.75
N GLU A 130 -3.75 -12.88 -14.22
CA GLU A 130 -5.12 -13.40 -14.29
C GLU A 130 -6.08 -12.41 -13.62
N PRO A 131 -7.24 -12.11 -14.25
CA PRO A 131 -8.21 -11.19 -13.67
C PRO A 131 -8.62 -11.62 -12.26
N GLU A 132 -8.83 -10.65 -11.37
CA GLU A 132 -9.34 -10.92 -10.04
C GLU A 132 -10.81 -11.35 -10.13
N VAL A 133 -11.13 -12.55 -9.67
CA VAL A 133 -12.46 -13.14 -9.77
C VAL A 133 -12.78 -13.91 -8.50
N PHE A 134 -13.94 -13.60 -7.91
CA PHE A 134 -14.49 -14.42 -6.84
C PHE A 134 -15.32 -15.57 -7.44
N HIS A 135 -14.93 -16.80 -7.15
CA HIS A 135 -15.56 -18.01 -7.69
C HIS A 135 -16.41 -18.70 -6.62
N LEU A 136 -17.74 -18.80 -6.81
CA LEU A 136 -18.58 -19.62 -5.91
C LEU A 136 -18.28 -21.11 -6.05
N ASN A 137 -17.86 -21.55 -7.24
CA ASN A 137 -17.40 -22.91 -7.50
C ASN A 137 -16.19 -22.89 -8.44
N PRO A 138 -14.96 -22.81 -7.88
CA PRO A 138 -13.72 -22.78 -8.67
C PRO A 138 -13.58 -23.99 -9.61
N ALA A 139 -13.99 -25.19 -9.19
CA ALA A 139 -13.89 -26.39 -10.00
C ALA A 139 -14.66 -26.33 -11.34
N LYS A 140 -15.64 -25.42 -11.45
CA LYS A 140 -16.37 -25.16 -12.69
C LYS A 140 -15.92 -23.90 -13.42
N SER A 141 -15.59 -22.86 -12.67
CA SER A 141 -15.43 -21.51 -13.21
C SER A 141 -13.97 -21.03 -13.30
N ASP A 142 -13.05 -21.65 -12.57
CA ASP A 142 -11.61 -21.41 -12.67
C ASP A 142 -10.94 -22.60 -13.36
N THR A 143 -11.25 -22.77 -14.65
CA THR A 143 -10.72 -23.87 -15.47
C THR A 143 -10.15 -23.35 -16.77
N ASP A 144 -9.16 -24.04 -17.33
CA ASP A 144 -8.61 -23.72 -18.64
C ASP A 144 -9.70 -23.73 -19.72
N GLY A 145 -10.68 -24.64 -19.63
CA GLY A 145 -11.81 -24.68 -20.56
C GLY A 145 -12.60 -23.37 -20.55
N PHE A 146 -12.95 -22.88 -19.35
CA PHE A 146 -13.65 -21.60 -19.20
C PHE A 146 -12.78 -20.42 -19.66
N LYS A 147 -11.51 -20.35 -19.23
CA LYS A 147 -10.55 -19.29 -19.63
C LYS A 147 -10.37 -19.24 -21.15
N LYS A 148 -10.30 -20.41 -21.81
CA LYS A 148 -10.16 -20.53 -23.27
C LYS A 148 -11.40 -20.04 -24.02
N LEU A 149 -12.59 -20.18 -23.43
CA LEU A 149 -13.86 -19.70 -23.99
C LEU A 149 -14.03 -18.20 -23.76
N ILE A 150 -13.90 -17.75 -22.50
CA ILE A 150 -14.26 -16.38 -22.09
C ILE A 150 -13.41 -15.32 -22.76
N ARG A 151 -12.13 -15.61 -23.08
CA ARG A 151 -11.23 -14.68 -23.79
C ARG A 151 -11.75 -14.20 -25.15
N TRP A 152 -12.65 -14.94 -25.79
CA TRP A 152 -13.27 -14.56 -27.07
C TRP A 152 -14.53 -13.71 -26.89
N VAL A 153 -15.10 -13.66 -25.69
CA VAL A 153 -16.24 -12.80 -25.38
C VAL A 153 -15.75 -11.35 -25.33
N PRO A 154 -16.36 -10.40 -26.04
CA PRO A 154 -15.95 -9.01 -25.98
C PRO A 154 -15.98 -8.46 -24.54
N SER A 155 -15.03 -7.59 -24.19
CA SER A 155 -14.96 -7.00 -22.85
C SER A 155 -16.22 -6.27 -22.39
N SER A 156 -17.08 -5.83 -23.31
CA SER A 156 -18.39 -5.23 -23.01
C SER A 156 -19.43 -6.24 -22.51
N LEU A 157 -19.22 -7.54 -22.72
CA LEU A 157 -20.12 -8.63 -22.33
C LEU A 157 -19.47 -9.68 -21.42
N SER A 158 -18.15 -9.62 -21.27
CA SER A 158 -17.37 -10.65 -20.56
C SER A 158 -17.82 -10.94 -19.13
N TRP A 159 -18.27 -9.94 -18.36
CA TRP A 159 -18.79 -10.16 -17.01
C TRP A 159 -20.02 -11.07 -16.98
N TYR A 160 -20.93 -10.95 -17.96
CA TYR A 160 -22.10 -11.82 -18.04
C TYR A 160 -21.71 -13.29 -18.29
N GLY A 161 -20.63 -13.52 -19.06
CA GLY A 161 -20.07 -14.86 -19.25
C GLY A 161 -19.58 -15.50 -17.95
N ALA A 162 -18.89 -14.72 -17.11
CA ALA A 162 -18.48 -15.15 -15.78
C ALA A 162 -19.67 -15.34 -14.83
N TYR A 163 -20.65 -14.42 -14.86
CA TYR A 163 -21.85 -14.49 -14.04
C TYR A 163 -22.66 -15.78 -14.27
N MET A 164 -22.77 -16.24 -15.52
CA MET A 164 -23.46 -17.50 -15.88
C MET A 164 -22.85 -18.75 -15.23
N VAL A 165 -21.58 -18.70 -14.84
CA VAL A 165 -20.89 -19.80 -14.14
C VAL A 165 -20.65 -19.49 -12.66
N ASN A 166 -21.39 -18.54 -12.10
CA ASN A 166 -21.30 -18.11 -10.71
C ASN A 166 -19.90 -17.61 -10.31
N ALA A 167 -19.24 -16.91 -11.25
CA ALA A 167 -17.99 -16.21 -11.04
C ALA A 167 -18.20 -14.69 -11.14
N TYR A 168 -17.57 -13.95 -10.24
CA TYR A 168 -17.77 -12.52 -10.05
C TYR A 168 -16.43 -11.80 -10.20
N PRO A 169 -16.11 -11.34 -11.41
CA PRO A 169 -14.95 -10.48 -11.64
C PRO A 169 -15.01 -9.23 -10.77
N LEU A 170 -13.86 -8.83 -10.23
CA LEU A 170 -13.72 -7.67 -9.35
C LEU A 170 -13.13 -6.47 -10.08
N ASP A 171 -13.27 -5.29 -9.48
CA ASP A 171 -12.59 -4.09 -9.94
C ASP A 171 -11.07 -4.24 -9.80
N MET A 172 -10.33 -3.77 -10.79
CA MET A 172 -8.86 -3.75 -10.78
C MET A 172 -8.32 -2.34 -11.06
N SER A 173 -9.16 -1.30 -11.02
CA SER A 173 -8.78 0.08 -11.34
C SER A 173 -7.68 0.64 -10.44
N GLN A 174 -7.49 0.09 -9.23
CA GLN A 174 -6.49 0.53 -8.25
C GLN A 174 -5.11 -0.12 -8.43
N TYR A 175 -5.01 -1.23 -9.17
CA TYR A 175 -3.80 -2.09 -9.18
C TYR A 175 -2.55 -1.39 -9.69
N PHE A 176 -2.69 -0.41 -10.60
CA PHE A 176 -1.55 0.31 -11.15
C PHE A 176 -0.78 1.10 -10.06
N ARG A 177 -1.47 1.49 -8.97
CA ARG A 177 -0.87 2.25 -7.87
C ARG A 177 0.01 1.42 -6.94
N LEU A 178 0.12 0.11 -7.16
CA LEU A 178 1.12 -0.69 -6.47
C LEU A 178 2.53 -0.16 -6.75
N PHE A 179 2.84 0.18 -8.01
CA PHE A 179 4.21 0.48 -8.42
C PHE A 179 4.39 1.92 -8.88
N ASN A 180 5.57 2.47 -8.60
CA ASN A 180 5.97 3.82 -8.97
C ASN A 180 5.07 4.92 -8.37
N SER A 181 4.38 4.60 -7.27
CA SER A 181 3.38 5.47 -6.67
C SER A 181 3.71 5.85 -5.24
N THR A 182 3.25 7.03 -4.84
CA THR A 182 3.39 7.54 -3.47
C THR A 182 2.28 8.57 -3.21
N ARG A 183 1.95 8.80 -1.94
CA ARG A 183 1.14 9.91 -1.48
C ARG A 183 2.02 11.14 -1.23
N ILE A 184 1.74 12.24 -1.89
CA ILE A 184 2.45 13.51 -1.72
C ILE A 184 1.65 14.37 -0.73
N PRO A 185 2.24 14.82 0.39
CA PRO A 185 1.56 15.73 1.30
C PRO A 185 1.32 17.08 0.62
N LYS A 186 0.11 17.62 0.79
CA LYS A 186 -0.29 18.94 0.30
C LYS A 186 -1.22 19.58 1.33
N HIS A 187 -1.25 20.90 1.39
CA HIS A 187 -2.16 21.61 2.28
C HIS A 187 -3.63 21.31 1.93
N GLY A 188 -4.42 20.96 2.94
CA GLY A 188 -5.86 20.66 2.81
C GLY A 188 -6.17 19.27 2.25
N ARG A 189 -5.54 18.87 1.12
CA ARG A 189 -5.75 17.54 0.53
C ARG A 189 -4.53 17.04 -0.21
N ASP A 190 -4.03 15.88 0.20
CA ASP A 190 -2.87 15.19 -0.37
C ASP A 190 -3.13 14.70 -1.80
N GLU A 191 -2.06 14.35 -2.52
CA GLU A 191 -2.11 13.91 -3.91
C GLU A 191 -1.53 12.50 -4.07
N LEU A 192 -2.17 11.65 -4.87
CA LEU A 192 -1.62 10.35 -5.25
C LEU A 192 -0.80 10.47 -6.55
N PHE A 193 0.52 10.44 -6.43
CA PHE A 193 1.45 10.53 -7.55
C PHE A 193 1.79 9.16 -8.13
N THR A 194 2.06 9.08 -9.44
CA THR A 194 2.60 7.87 -10.10
C THR A 194 3.46 8.26 -11.31
N ASP A 195 4.67 7.70 -11.42
CA ASP A 195 5.55 7.86 -12.58
C ASP A 195 6.05 6.51 -13.10
N GLU A 196 5.30 5.89 -14.02
CA GLU A 196 5.59 4.56 -14.57
C GLU A 196 6.94 4.45 -15.30
N LYS A 197 7.63 5.57 -15.56
CA LYS A 197 8.96 5.59 -16.17
C LYS A 197 10.07 5.25 -15.18
N GLY A 198 9.80 5.30 -13.86
CA GLY A 198 10.76 4.92 -12.84
C GLY A 198 11.16 3.45 -12.99
N ARG A 199 12.47 3.17 -12.88
CA ARG A 199 13.07 1.83 -13.05
C ARG A 199 13.80 1.33 -11.80
N HIS A 200 13.90 2.17 -10.78
CA HIS A 200 14.71 1.97 -9.60
C HIS A 200 13.92 1.51 -8.39
N LEU A 201 14.61 0.79 -7.53
CA LEU A 201 14.19 0.43 -6.18
C LEU A 201 14.61 1.54 -5.22
N LEU A 202 13.77 1.84 -4.23
CA LEU A 202 14.17 2.58 -3.05
C LEU A 202 14.53 1.58 -1.94
N VAL A 203 15.70 1.70 -1.33
CA VAL A 203 16.10 0.87 -0.18
C VAL A 203 16.38 1.75 1.02
N MET A 204 15.82 1.40 2.18
CA MET A 204 16.11 2.03 3.45
C MET A 204 16.82 1.06 4.39
N ARG A 205 17.94 1.50 4.97
CA ARG A 205 18.67 0.76 6.00
C ARG A 205 19.28 1.72 7.01
N LYS A 206 18.98 1.52 8.31
CA LYS A 206 19.39 2.43 9.41
C LYS A 206 19.01 3.89 9.13
N GLY A 207 17.87 4.13 8.49
CA GLY A 207 17.42 5.47 8.09
C GLY A 207 18.21 6.12 6.95
N ASN A 208 19.24 5.47 6.42
CA ASN A 208 19.90 5.88 5.18
C ASN A 208 19.07 5.39 3.99
N ILE A 209 19.03 6.20 2.93
CA ILE A 209 18.21 5.96 1.74
C ILE A 209 19.11 5.71 0.53
N TYR A 210 18.84 4.64 -0.20
CA TYR A 210 19.60 4.21 -1.37
C TYR A 210 18.66 3.98 -2.56
N ALA A 211 19.17 4.17 -3.77
CA ALA A 211 18.45 3.86 -5.00
C ALA A 211 19.36 3.22 -6.04
N PHE A 212 18.84 2.22 -6.75
CA PHE A 212 19.47 1.60 -7.91
C PHE A 212 18.42 0.97 -8.84
N ASP A 213 18.74 0.85 -10.12
CA ASP A 213 17.83 0.27 -11.13
C ASP A 213 17.61 -1.24 -10.88
N ILE A 214 16.34 -1.66 -10.89
CA ILE A 214 15.91 -3.07 -10.86
C ILE A 214 15.18 -3.48 -12.15
N VAL A 215 14.99 -2.50 -13.05
CA VAL A 215 14.53 -2.68 -14.43
C VAL A 215 15.53 -2.01 -15.38
N ASP A 216 16.01 -2.73 -16.39
CA ASP A 216 16.96 -2.18 -17.36
C ASP A 216 16.28 -1.20 -18.34
N ARG A 217 17.06 -0.62 -19.25
CA ARG A 217 16.55 0.37 -20.22
C ARG A 217 15.62 -0.23 -21.26
N ASP A 218 15.69 -1.54 -21.48
CA ASP A 218 14.84 -2.29 -22.40
C ASP A 218 13.57 -2.80 -21.69
N GLY A 219 13.42 -2.49 -20.39
CA GLY A 219 12.27 -2.86 -19.58
C GLY A 219 12.36 -4.26 -18.98
N ASN A 220 13.50 -4.95 -19.06
CA ASN A 220 13.70 -6.27 -18.47
C ASN A 220 14.06 -6.17 -16.98
N LEU A 221 13.82 -7.26 -16.25
CA LEU A 221 14.33 -7.42 -14.90
C LEU A 221 15.87 -7.43 -14.96
N VAL A 222 16.53 -6.55 -14.19
CA VAL A 222 17.98 -6.61 -13.97
C VAL A 222 18.34 -7.99 -13.43
N LYS A 223 19.48 -8.54 -13.83
CA LYS A 223 19.83 -9.92 -13.48
C LYS A 223 19.80 -10.12 -11.96
N PRO A 224 19.18 -11.19 -11.45
CA PRO A 224 19.02 -11.40 -10.01
C PRO A 224 20.34 -11.37 -9.22
N ALA A 225 21.43 -11.89 -9.79
CA ALA A 225 22.77 -11.84 -9.17
C ALA A 225 23.32 -10.39 -9.06
N GLU A 226 22.98 -9.49 -9.99
CA GLU A 226 23.37 -8.09 -9.93
C GLU A 226 22.57 -7.35 -8.83
N ILE A 227 21.25 -7.61 -8.74
CA ILE A 227 20.41 -7.11 -7.64
C ILE A 227 20.93 -7.62 -6.28
N GLN A 228 21.30 -8.90 -6.18
CA GLN A 228 21.90 -9.47 -4.98
C GLN A 228 23.17 -8.72 -4.57
N SER A 229 24.09 -8.47 -5.52
CA SER A 229 25.32 -7.72 -5.24
C SER A 229 25.05 -6.30 -4.77
N HIS A 230 24.05 -5.61 -5.33
CA HIS A 230 23.66 -4.27 -4.90
C HIS A 230 23.03 -4.26 -3.50
N LEU A 231 22.17 -5.22 -3.18
CA LEU A 231 21.60 -5.36 -1.83
C LEU A 231 22.67 -5.74 -0.80
N LYS A 232 23.60 -6.63 -1.15
CA LYS A 232 24.77 -6.97 -0.33
C LYS A 232 25.64 -5.75 -0.06
N TYR A 233 25.85 -4.90 -1.06
CA TYR A 233 26.56 -3.63 -0.90
C TYR A 233 25.86 -2.72 0.13
N VAL A 234 24.53 -2.55 0.05
CA VAL A 234 23.75 -1.77 1.04
C VAL A 234 23.82 -2.37 2.45
N LEU A 235 23.70 -3.70 2.58
CA LEU A 235 23.83 -4.40 3.87
C LEU A 235 25.25 -4.27 4.47
N SER A 236 26.26 -4.13 3.62
CA SER A 236 27.66 -3.98 4.03
C SER A 236 28.06 -2.53 4.31
N ASP A 237 27.20 -1.54 3.99
CA ASP A 237 27.49 -0.13 4.24
C ASP A 237 27.67 0.12 5.77
N PRO A 238 28.84 0.61 6.22
CA PRO A 238 29.12 0.85 7.63
C PRO A 238 28.56 2.19 8.15
N THR A 239 27.93 3.00 7.29
CA THR A 239 27.41 4.32 7.67
C THR A 239 26.45 4.19 8.86
N PRO A 240 26.63 4.99 9.93
CA PRO A 240 25.69 5.02 11.05
C PRO A 240 24.33 5.57 10.62
N ALA A 241 23.35 5.49 11.51
CA ALA A 241 22.09 6.20 11.31
C ALA A 241 22.35 7.71 11.19
N PRO A 242 21.68 8.42 10.27
CA PRO A 242 21.80 9.88 10.19
C PRO A 242 21.29 10.51 11.49
N ALA A 243 21.89 11.63 11.90
CA ALA A 243 21.43 12.37 13.07
C ALA A 243 19.97 12.84 12.93
N PHE A 244 19.53 13.08 11.69
CA PHE A 244 18.18 13.52 11.34
C PHE A 244 17.61 12.64 10.22
N PRO A 245 16.95 11.51 10.55
CA PRO A 245 16.41 10.58 9.56
C PRO A 245 15.19 11.16 8.83
N VAL A 246 15.35 11.56 7.57
CA VAL A 246 14.28 12.21 6.77
C VAL A 246 13.01 11.35 6.63
N GLY A 247 13.13 10.02 6.71
CA GLY A 247 11.97 9.12 6.65
C GLY A 247 10.93 9.37 7.74
N VAL A 248 11.37 9.83 8.93
CA VAL A 248 10.47 10.10 10.07
C VAL A 248 9.46 11.20 9.75
N LEU A 249 9.81 12.14 8.87
CA LEU A 249 8.91 13.24 8.48
C LEU A 249 7.64 12.73 7.81
N THR A 250 7.65 11.52 7.24
CA THR A 250 6.45 10.91 6.65
C THR A 250 5.43 10.44 7.69
N SER A 251 5.79 10.40 8.98
CA SER A 251 4.86 10.10 10.09
C SER A 251 4.23 11.34 10.71
N GLU A 252 4.55 12.54 10.24
CA GLU A 252 3.98 13.77 10.78
C GLU A 252 2.50 13.96 10.42
N ASN A 253 1.86 14.92 11.10
CA ASN A 253 0.62 15.52 10.61
C ASN A 253 0.79 15.97 9.13
N ARG A 254 -0.24 15.77 8.30
CA ARG A 254 -0.12 15.96 6.85
C ARG A 254 0.14 17.40 6.44
N ASP A 255 -0.39 18.38 7.17
CA ASP A 255 -0.13 19.80 6.87
C ASP A 255 1.27 20.24 7.34
N VAL A 256 1.74 19.69 8.47
CA VAL A 256 3.14 19.87 8.92
C VAL A 256 4.09 19.28 7.88
N TRP A 257 3.86 18.02 7.48
CA TRP A 257 4.67 17.35 6.49
C TRP A 257 4.64 18.05 5.12
N ALA A 258 3.49 18.58 4.69
CA ALA A 258 3.39 19.38 3.47
C ALA A 258 4.34 20.59 3.49
N GLY A 259 4.32 21.36 4.59
CA GLY A 259 5.22 22.50 4.76
C GLY A 259 6.70 22.12 4.81
N LEU A 260 7.05 21.04 5.51
CA LEU A 260 8.42 20.55 5.59
C LEU A 260 8.92 19.99 4.25
N ARG A 261 8.06 19.35 3.48
CA ARG A 261 8.42 18.84 2.14
C ARG A 261 8.67 19.96 1.14
N ASP A 262 7.93 21.07 1.25
CA ASP A 262 8.20 22.28 0.47
C ASP A 262 9.56 22.89 0.85
N LYS A 263 9.90 22.93 2.14
CA LYS A 263 11.23 23.37 2.62
C LYS A 263 12.36 22.44 2.15
N LEU A 264 12.17 21.12 2.22
CA LEU A 264 13.13 20.16 1.65
C LEU A 264 13.37 20.42 0.17
N SER A 265 12.31 20.70 -0.58
CA SER A 265 12.42 21.05 -2.00
C SER A 265 13.20 22.35 -2.19
N ALA A 266 12.89 23.40 -1.43
CA ALA A 266 13.58 24.69 -1.46
C ALA A 266 15.06 24.61 -1.07
N ALA A 267 15.43 23.71 -0.16
CA ALA A 267 16.81 23.39 0.21
C ALA A 267 17.60 22.66 -0.89
N GLY A 268 16.97 22.37 -2.04
CA GLY A 268 17.59 21.76 -3.21
C GLY A 268 17.48 20.23 -3.25
N ASN A 269 16.52 19.63 -2.54
CA ASN A 269 16.31 18.17 -2.53
C ASN A 269 15.28 17.67 -3.55
N THR A 270 14.79 18.52 -4.46
CA THR A 270 13.75 18.17 -5.43
C THR A 270 14.07 16.89 -6.22
N GLU A 271 15.32 16.71 -6.66
CA GLU A 271 15.72 15.51 -7.39
C GLU A 271 15.71 14.26 -6.52
N ASN A 272 16.18 14.34 -5.27
CA ASN A 272 16.16 13.21 -4.36
C ASN A 272 14.71 12.83 -3.98
N LEU A 273 13.84 13.82 -3.74
CA LEU A 273 12.41 13.59 -3.51
C LEU A 273 11.77 12.92 -4.74
N ARG A 274 12.09 13.37 -5.95
CA ARG A 274 11.59 12.72 -7.17
C ARG A 274 12.05 11.26 -7.29
N ILE A 275 13.30 10.96 -6.94
CA ILE A 275 13.80 9.57 -6.90
C ILE A 275 13.01 8.74 -5.90
N VAL A 276 12.76 9.26 -4.69
CA VAL A 276 11.95 8.58 -3.67
C VAL A 276 10.53 8.32 -4.17
N ASP A 277 9.86 9.36 -4.70
CA ASP A 277 8.47 9.29 -5.12
C ASP A 277 8.26 8.29 -6.26
N SER A 278 9.14 8.31 -7.27
CA SER A 278 9.01 7.54 -8.51
C SER A 278 9.57 6.11 -8.45
N ALA A 279 10.25 5.71 -7.37
CA ALA A 279 10.76 4.35 -7.22
C ALA A 279 9.63 3.31 -7.33
N LEU A 280 9.92 2.10 -7.84
CA LEU A 280 8.90 1.06 -8.02
C LEU A 280 8.17 0.76 -6.71
N PHE A 281 8.91 0.58 -5.62
CA PHE A 281 8.42 0.43 -4.25
C PHE A 281 9.59 0.71 -3.28
N CYS A 282 9.34 0.64 -1.97
CA CYS A 282 10.40 0.75 -0.96
C CYS A 282 10.73 -0.63 -0.35
N LEU A 283 12.01 -0.91 -0.17
CA LEU A 283 12.51 -2.07 0.58
C LEU A 283 13.17 -1.57 1.86
N CYS A 284 12.69 -1.99 3.02
CA CYS A 284 13.27 -1.65 4.32
C CYS A 284 14.05 -2.86 4.85
N LEU A 285 15.36 -2.70 5.01
CA LEU A 285 16.25 -3.72 5.58
C LEU A 285 16.53 -3.36 7.03
N ASP A 286 15.89 -4.09 7.95
CA ASP A 286 16.07 -3.90 9.39
C ASP A 286 17.20 -4.79 9.90
N ASP A 287 18.09 -4.22 10.71
CA ASP A 287 19.22 -4.95 11.33
C ASP A 287 18.81 -5.68 12.63
N GLU A 288 17.54 -5.54 13.05
CA GLU A 288 16.99 -6.16 14.24
C GLU A 288 16.45 -7.58 13.96
N SER A 289 16.52 -8.45 14.97
CA SER A 289 15.88 -9.78 14.96
C SER A 289 14.63 -9.76 15.83
N MET A 290 13.58 -10.40 15.35
CA MET A 290 12.28 -10.36 16.02
C MET A 290 12.24 -11.28 17.23
N ARG A 291 11.57 -10.85 18.31
CA ARG A 291 11.57 -11.54 19.60
C ARG A 291 10.33 -12.40 19.79
N ASP A 292 9.17 -11.82 19.49
CA ASP A 292 7.86 -12.42 19.64
C ASP A 292 6.86 -11.72 18.68
N HIS A 293 5.62 -12.19 18.65
CA HIS A 293 4.58 -11.64 17.76
C HIS A 293 4.20 -10.19 18.06
N ILE A 294 4.37 -9.73 19.30
CA ILE A 294 4.11 -8.33 19.68
C ILE A 294 5.20 -7.45 19.06
N HIS A 295 6.46 -7.86 19.20
CA HIS A 295 7.59 -7.17 18.61
C HIS A 295 7.51 -7.13 17.08
N ILE A 296 7.12 -8.24 16.44
CA ILE A 296 6.83 -8.27 14.99
C ILE A 296 5.76 -7.25 14.65
N SER A 297 4.64 -7.24 15.38
CA SER A 297 3.52 -6.34 15.08
C SER A 297 3.94 -4.87 15.18
N HIS A 298 4.67 -4.49 16.23
CA HIS A 298 5.20 -3.12 16.36
C HIS A 298 6.18 -2.78 15.22
N ASN A 299 7.12 -3.67 14.91
CA ASN A 299 8.12 -3.41 13.87
C ASN A 299 7.51 -3.25 12.47
N MET A 300 6.54 -4.09 12.12
CA MET A 300 5.91 -4.08 10.80
C MET A 300 4.85 -2.99 10.66
N LEU A 301 4.20 -2.59 11.76
CA LEU A 301 3.20 -1.51 11.76
C LEU A 301 3.84 -0.12 11.73
N HIS A 302 4.85 0.14 12.57
CA HIS A 302 5.42 1.48 12.74
C HIS A 302 6.93 1.53 13.00
N GLY A 303 7.61 0.41 13.27
CA GLY A 303 9.05 0.40 13.52
C GLY A 303 9.51 1.45 14.56
N ASP A 304 10.72 1.98 14.35
CA ASP A 304 11.28 3.11 15.09
C ASP A 304 11.03 4.48 14.41
N GLY A 305 10.22 4.51 13.34
CA GLY A 305 9.98 5.69 12.52
C GLY A 305 11.11 6.07 11.55
N CYS A 306 12.32 5.56 11.75
CA CYS A 306 13.51 6.04 11.03
C CYS A 306 13.76 5.26 9.74
N ASN A 307 13.36 3.98 9.69
CA ASN A 307 13.67 3.08 8.56
C ASN A 307 12.45 2.76 7.67
N ARG A 308 11.53 3.73 7.50
CA ARG A 308 10.31 3.60 6.67
C ARG A 308 10.07 4.88 5.87
N TRP A 309 9.40 4.74 4.73
CA TRP A 309 8.83 5.86 3.97
C TRP A 309 7.32 5.62 3.87
N TYR A 310 6.55 6.13 4.84
CA TYR A 310 5.14 5.77 5.03
C TYR A 310 4.21 6.23 3.91
N ASP A 311 4.66 7.21 3.13
CA ASP A 311 3.94 7.73 1.97
C ASP A 311 4.03 6.83 0.75
N LYS A 312 4.95 5.85 0.72
CA LYS A 312 5.10 4.96 -0.44
C LYS A 312 3.87 4.07 -0.57
N SER A 313 3.44 3.77 -1.79
CA SER A 313 2.33 2.83 -2.05
C SER A 313 2.41 1.60 -1.16
N PHE A 314 3.60 0.99 -1.10
CA PHE A 314 3.97 0.02 -0.09
C PHE A 314 5.49 -0.03 0.14
N SER A 315 5.85 -0.57 1.30
CA SER A 315 7.19 -1.00 1.67
C SER A 315 7.21 -2.50 1.95
N ILE A 316 8.17 -3.23 1.37
CA ILE A 316 8.52 -4.58 1.84
C ILE A 316 9.53 -4.40 2.96
N ILE A 317 9.23 -4.92 4.15
CA ILE A 317 10.12 -4.88 5.32
C ILE A 317 10.75 -6.25 5.48
N LEU A 318 12.07 -6.31 5.68
CA LEU A 318 12.82 -7.53 5.94
C LEU A 318 13.77 -7.35 7.12
N THR A 319 13.56 -8.15 8.16
CA THR A 319 14.38 -8.16 9.37
C THR A 319 15.62 -9.03 9.18
N LYS A 320 16.58 -8.92 10.11
CA LYS A 320 17.84 -9.65 10.05
C LYS A 320 17.66 -11.17 10.09
N ASP A 321 16.64 -11.64 10.80
CA ASP A 321 16.22 -13.04 10.88
C ASP A 321 15.27 -13.45 9.74
N GLY A 322 15.10 -12.59 8.74
CA GLY A 322 14.36 -12.88 7.52
C GLY A 322 12.86 -12.79 7.64
N GLN A 323 12.29 -12.30 8.75
CA GLN A 323 10.85 -12.04 8.80
C GLN A 323 10.49 -10.93 7.82
N ALA A 324 9.39 -11.12 7.10
CA ALA A 324 8.99 -10.23 6.03
C ALA A 324 7.55 -9.75 6.21
N ALA A 325 7.28 -8.50 5.86
CA ALA A 325 5.93 -7.95 5.80
C ALA A 325 5.78 -6.90 4.71
N ILE A 326 4.54 -6.59 4.34
CA ILE A 326 4.18 -5.41 3.57
C ILE A 326 3.54 -4.40 4.53
N ASN A 327 4.10 -3.20 4.62
CA ASN A 327 3.43 -2.02 5.17
C ASN A 327 2.96 -1.16 3.99
N PHE A 328 1.72 -0.69 3.97
CA PHE A 328 1.20 0.02 2.80
C PHE A 328 0.38 1.25 3.15
N GLU A 329 0.45 2.27 2.29
CA GLU A 329 -0.32 3.49 2.43
C GLU A 329 -1.79 3.22 2.09
N HIS A 330 -2.71 3.58 2.97
CA HIS A 330 -4.11 3.14 2.82
C HIS A 330 -4.90 3.96 1.79
N SER A 331 -4.56 5.24 1.55
CA SER A 331 -5.44 6.14 0.80
C SER A 331 -5.58 5.79 -0.68
N TRP A 332 -4.64 5.03 -1.26
CA TRP A 332 -4.66 4.75 -2.70
C TRP A 332 -5.58 3.60 -3.12
N GLY A 333 -6.08 2.77 -2.19
CA GLY A 333 -6.97 1.66 -2.52
C GLY A 333 -7.41 0.83 -1.33
N ASP A 334 -8.22 -0.20 -1.59
CA ASP A 334 -8.93 -0.98 -0.58
C ASP A 334 -8.16 -2.24 -0.11
N GLY A 335 -6.87 -2.35 -0.44
CA GLY A 335 -6.00 -3.46 -0.02
C GLY A 335 -6.10 -4.77 -0.84
N VAL A 336 -7.14 -4.96 -1.67
CA VAL A 336 -7.28 -6.17 -2.52
C VAL A 336 -6.07 -6.35 -3.46
N ALA A 337 -5.61 -5.28 -4.08
CA ALA A 337 -4.41 -5.29 -4.93
C ALA A 337 -3.15 -5.71 -4.14
N VAL A 338 -3.02 -5.27 -2.88
CA VAL A 338 -1.90 -5.63 -2.00
C VAL A 338 -1.96 -7.10 -1.62
N LEU A 339 -3.14 -7.61 -1.27
CA LEU A 339 -3.33 -9.02 -0.95
C LEU A 339 -3.01 -9.92 -2.15
N ARG A 340 -3.47 -9.55 -3.35
CA ARG A 340 -3.13 -10.27 -4.58
C ARG A 340 -1.62 -10.27 -4.82
N PHE A 341 -0.98 -9.11 -4.70
CA PHE A 341 0.46 -8.95 -4.82
C PHE A 341 1.22 -9.84 -3.80
N GLN A 342 0.82 -9.83 -2.54
CA GLN A 342 1.43 -10.62 -1.48
C GLN A 342 1.36 -12.12 -1.78
N ASN A 343 0.17 -12.62 -2.17
CA ASN A 343 -0.04 -14.03 -2.47
C ASN A 343 0.81 -14.51 -3.65
N GLU A 344 0.84 -13.74 -4.74
CA GLU A 344 1.61 -14.09 -5.95
C GLU A 344 3.12 -14.03 -5.70
N ILE A 345 3.61 -13.05 -4.93
CA ILE A 345 5.03 -13.01 -4.55
C ILE A 345 5.39 -14.16 -3.63
N PHE A 346 4.57 -14.44 -2.61
CA PHE A 346 4.86 -15.54 -1.70
C PHE A 346 4.96 -16.86 -2.48
N LYS A 347 4.03 -17.10 -3.40
CA LYS A 347 4.06 -18.26 -4.29
C LYS A 347 5.31 -18.27 -5.19
N ASP A 348 5.59 -17.18 -5.91
CA ASP A 348 6.69 -17.09 -6.86
C ASP A 348 8.06 -17.26 -6.16
N THR A 349 8.24 -16.66 -4.98
CA THR A 349 9.49 -16.75 -4.21
C THR A 349 9.73 -18.13 -3.60
N THR A 350 8.69 -18.84 -3.18
CA THR A 350 8.83 -20.17 -2.55
C THR A 350 8.84 -21.32 -3.56
N GLU A 351 8.16 -21.17 -4.70
CA GLU A 351 8.12 -22.20 -5.75
C GLU A 351 9.20 -22.01 -6.81
N GLN A 352 9.59 -20.76 -7.12
CA GLN A 352 10.49 -20.42 -8.23
C GLN A 352 11.53 -19.34 -7.82
N PRO A 353 12.29 -19.53 -6.72
CA PRO A 353 13.32 -18.57 -6.32
C PRO A 353 14.37 -18.41 -7.42
N LEU A 354 14.78 -17.17 -7.66
CA LEU A 354 15.76 -16.81 -8.69
C LEU A 354 17.20 -16.76 -8.16
N VAL A 355 17.33 -16.64 -6.84
CA VAL A 355 18.60 -16.65 -6.11
C VAL A 355 18.49 -17.69 -5.01
N HIS A 356 19.58 -18.43 -4.78
CA HIS A 356 19.65 -19.52 -3.83
C HIS A 356 20.68 -19.20 -2.73
N PRO A 357 20.59 -19.86 -1.56
CA PRO A 357 21.64 -19.78 -0.55
C PRO A 357 22.99 -20.20 -1.15
N GLY A 358 24.00 -19.34 -1.00
CA GLY A 358 25.32 -19.56 -1.60
C GLY A 358 25.43 -19.22 -3.09
N SER A 359 24.41 -18.63 -3.71
CA SER A 359 24.53 -18.04 -5.05
C SER A 359 25.72 -17.08 -5.11
N ALA A 360 26.49 -17.17 -6.20
CA ALA A 360 27.67 -16.33 -6.41
C ALA A 360 27.27 -14.89 -6.68
N ASP A 361 28.05 -13.95 -6.13
CA ASP A 361 27.91 -12.53 -6.42
C ASP A 361 28.17 -12.29 -7.92
N ALA A 362 27.43 -11.34 -8.52
CA ALA A 362 27.79 -10.84 -9.83
C ALA A 362 29.02 -9.93 -9.75
N ALA A 363 29.89 -9.99 -10.75
CA ALA A 363 31.01 -9.06 -10.90
C ALA A 363 30.49 -7.70 -11.44
N VAL A 364 29.90 -6.89 -10.55
CA VAL A 364 29.36 -5.56 -10.86
C VAL A 364 29.91 -4.47 -9.93
N ASP A 365 30.06 -3.27 -10.46
CA ASP A 365 30.44 -2.08 -9.68
C ASP A 365 29.23 -1.50 -8.95
N SER A 366 28.92 -2.08 -7.79
CA SER A 366 27.81 -1.62 -6.94
C SER A 366 28.05 -0.22 -6.37
N ALA A 367 29.30 0.21 -6.21
CA ALA A 367 29.61 1.54 -5.68
C ALA A 367 29.21 2.66 -6.65
N SER A 368 29.30 2.41 -7.96
CA SER A 368 28.81 3.33 -8.98
C SER A 368 27.30 3.18 -9.27
N ALA A 369 26.76 1.96 -9.15
CA ALA A 369 25.35 1.69 -9.46
C ALA A 369 24.38 2.08 -8.35
N VAL A 370 24.79 1.94 -7.08
CA VAL A 370 23.95 2.24 -5.90
C VAL A 370 24.19 3.68 -5.46
N ARG A 371 23.19 4.52 -5.62
CA ARG A 371 23.23 5.90 -5.17
C ARG A 371 22.65 6.02 -3.77
N ARG A 372 23.48 6.36 -2.79
CA ARG A 372 22.99 6.84 -1.48
C ARG A 372 22.47 8.27 -1.61
N LEU A 373 21.21 8.51 -1.25
CA LEU A 373 20.59 9.83 -1.32
C LEU A 373 20.98 10.66 -0.09
N GLN A 374 21.61 11.81 -0.33
CA GLN A 374 21.98 12.76 0.73
C GLN A 374 21.04 13.95 0.69
N PHE A 375 20.30 14.16 1.77
CA PHE A 375 19.39 15.28 1.91
C PHE A 375 20.10 16.46 2.57
N LYS A 376 19.91 17.65 2.00
CA LYS A 376 20.32 18.92 2.59
C LYS A 376 19.24 19.36 3.57
N LEU A 377 19.59 19.49 4.84
CA LEU A 377 18.69 19.93 5.89
C LEU A 377 19.18 21.28 6.41
N ASP A 378 18.24 22.20 6.66
CA ASP A 378 18.51 23.41 7.43
C ASP A 378 18.20 23.15 8.92
N SER A 379 18.52 24.12 9.77
CA SER A 379 18.35 23.98 11.22
C SER A 379 16.90 23.71 11.66
N GLU A 380 15.92 24.14 10.87
CA GLU A 380 14.51 23.89 11.17
C GLU A 380 14.11 22.46 10.82
N LEU A 381 14.53 21.95 9.65
CA LEU A 381 14.35 20.56 9.25
C LEU A 381 15.05 19.58 10.21
N GLU A 382 16.21 19.96 10.73
CA GLU A 382 16.93 19.21 11.77
C GLU A 382 16.15 19.17 13.09
N ALA A 383 15.64 20.31 13.55
CA ALA A 383 14.84 20.41 14.77
C ALA A 383 13.56 19.57 14.67
N GLU A 384 12.85 19.64 13.54
CA GLU A 384 11.61 18.90 13.33
C GLU A 384 11.84 17.40 13.17
N SER A 385 12.91 16.99 12.49
CA SER A 385 13.30 15.57 12.44
C SER A 385 13.59 15.03 13.85
N THR A 386 14.21 15.84 14.71
CA THR A 386 14.44 15.48 16.13
C THR A 386 13.14 15.39 16.90
N ALA A 387 12.22 16.35 16.70
CA ALA A 387 10.93 16.38 17.36
C ALA A 387 10.06 15.18 16.95
N ALA A 388 9.99 14.86 15.65
CA ALA A 388 9.26 13.71 15.12
C ALA A 388 9.85 12.37 15.58
N SER A 389 11.18 12.27 15.71
CA SER A 389 11.84 11.09 16.30
C SER A 389 11.66 10.99 17.83
N ALA A 390 11.46 12.12 18.52
CA ALA A 390 11.26 12.18 19.97
C ALA A 390 9.79 12.12 20.39
N GLU A 391 8.86 12.47 19.48
CA GLU A 391 7.43 12.27 19.62
C GLU A 391 7.21 10.78 19.91
N PRO A 392 6.68 10.42 21.10
CA PRO A 392 6.38 9.05 21.44
C PRO A 392 5.13 8.62 20.66
N GLY A 393 5.25 8.54 19.33
CA GLY A 393 4.24 8.07 18.39
C GLY A 393 4.03 6.56 18.46
N CYS A 394 4.59 5.88 19.46
CA CYS A 394 4.18 4.56 19.91
C CYS A 394 3.50 4.57 21.31
N THR A 395 3.42 5.71 22.02
CA THR A 395 2.79 5.77 23.36
C THR A 395 1.82 6.93 23.61
N LYS A 396 1.74 7.98 22.78
CA LYS A 396 0.59 8.93 22.83
C LYS A 396 -0.72 8.32 22.29
N GLY A 397 -0.66 7.15 21.62
CA GLY A 397 -1.82 6.29 21.38
C GLY A 397 -2.21 5.38 22.57
N CYS A 398 -1.31 5.17 23.55
CA CYS A 398 -1.60 4.36 24.73
C CYS A 398 -2.29 5.13 25.86
N SER A 399 -2.33 6.46 25.82
CA SER A 399 -3.01 7.27 26.85
C SER A 399 -4.50 7.50 26.56
N VAL A 400 -4.98 7.18 25.36
CA VAL A 400 -6.41 7.36 24.97
C VAL A 400 -7.17 6.03 24.89
N VAL A 401 -6.47 4.88 24.90
CA VAL A 401 -7.09 3.53 24.96
C VAL A 401 -7.01 2.93 26.38
N SER A 402 -7.30 3.76 27.40
CA SER A 402 -7.70 3.28 28.73
C SER A 402 -9.20 3.50 29.02
N LEU A 403 -10.00 3.80 28.00
CA LEU A 403 -11.46 3.76 28.10
C LEU A 403 -11.97 2.33 27.88
N LYS A 404 -12.13 1.63 29.00
CA LYS A 404 -13.14 0.59 29.27
C LYS A 404 -13.46 -0.35 28.09
N ILE A 405 -12.66 -1.40 27.94
CA ILE A 405 -13.19 -2.70 27.50
C ILE A 405 -13.07 -3.63 28.70
N SER A 406 -14.11 -3.63 29.52
CA SER A 406 -14.39 -4.72 30.45
C SER A 406 -15.26 -5.72 29.69
N PHE A 407 -14.84 -6.98 29.67
CA PHE A 407 -15.71 -8.11 29.33
C PHE A 407 -16.89 -8.19 30.30
#